data_AF-A0A0R1ECM5-F1
#
_entry.id   AF-A0A0R1ECM5-F1
#
_cell.length_a   1.000
_cell.length_b   1.000
_cell.length_c   1.000
_cell.angle_alpha   90.00
_cell.angle_beta   90.00
_cell.angle_gamma   90.00
#
_symmetry.space_group_name_H-M   'P 1'
#
loop_
_entity.id
_entity.type
_entity.pdbx_description
1 polymer ?
#
loop_
_entity_poly.entity_id
_entity_poly.type
_entity_poly.pdbx_seq_one_letter_code
_entity_poly.pdbx_strand_id
1 'polypeptide(L)'
;MQSNASRLGLCGLRNIGNTCFMNSVIQCLSHTQELTRFLRSHHGSRSSSTKDQQILHEFAKLIQEMWTSNVHTVTPMELKRAFSTKHRMYSDYNQQDAQEFLRFFLDSLHSALNSGVKGETLNIDDNLSDNKKADLTWEWYTRHENSLVRDLFVGQLKSTLKCTTCGNTSVTFDPFWDLSVPLPSSSRCKLEACLDLFIREEVLDGDEMPTCAKCKTRRKCTKSFTIQRFPKYLVIHLKRFSETRWSKLSNIVEFPTSDSELNMGSYGANSNSNVHYSLYAISNHMGSTAGGHYVALCKHPVSRKWHEFNDNIVSEALSENHLVSSSAYILFYERT
;
A
#
# COMPACT_ATOMS: atom_id res chain seq x y z
N MET A 1 -22.59 0.70 -29.60
CA MET A 1 -23.10 1.05 -28.25
C MET A 1 -22.10 0.53 -27.24
N GLN A 2 -21.31 1.39 -26.59
CA GLN A 2 -20.48 0.95 -25.45
C GLN A 2 -21.42 0.44 -24.36
N SER A 3 -21.17 -0.75 -23.83
CA SER A 3 -22.02 -1.33 -22.78
C SER A 3 -22.03 -0.39 -21.56
N ASN A 4 -23.17 -0.24 -20.89
CA ASN A 4 -23.29 0.61 -19.69
C ASN A 4 -22.25 0.24 -18.60
N ALA A 5 -21.79 -1.02 -18.60
CA ALA A 5 -20.75 -1.54 -17.73
C ALA A 5 -19.35 -0.90 -17.94
N SER A 6 -19.05 -0.34 -19.12
CA SER A 6 -17.75 0.30 -19.40
C SER A 6 -17.65 1.73 -18.86
N ARG A 7 -18.71 2.24 -18.21
CA ARG A 7 -18.76 3.56 -17.58
C ARG A 7 -18.87 3.52 -16.05
N LEU A 8 -19.17 2.35 -15.47
CA LEU A 8 -19.27 2.19 -14.02
C LEU A 8 -17.89 2.41 -13.39
N GLY A 9 -17.82 3.13 -12.27
CA GLY A 9 -16.55 3.44 -11.62
C GLY A 9 -15.80 4.63 -12.24
N LEU A 10 -16.21 5.14 -13.41
CA LEU A 10 -15.75 6.43 -13.94
C LEU A 10 -16.48 7.59 -13.26
N CYS A 11 -16.26 7.72 -11.95
CA CYS A 11 -16.92 8.68 -11.08
C CYS A 11 -15.88 9.50 -10.30
N GLY A 12 -15.97 10.83 -10.38
CA GLY A 12 -15.11 11.76 -9.63
C GLY A 12 -15.53 11.89 -8.15
N LEU A 13 -14.61 12.36 -7.32
CA LEU A 13 -14.83 12.64 -5.89
C LEU A 13 -14.64 14.13 -5.62
N ARG A 14 -15.67 14.82 -5.12
CA ARG A 14 -15.52 16.26 -4.80
C ARG A 14 -14.45 16.46 -3.72
N ASN A 15 -13.60 17.47 -3.92
CA ASN A 15 -12.68 17.93 -2.89
C ASN A 15 -13.47 18.62 -1.76
N ILE A 16 -13.19 18.24 -0.51
CA ILE A 16 -13.88 18.75 0.69
C ILE A 16 -12.91 19.58 1.54
N GLY A 17 -12.06 20.35 0.87
CA GLY A 17 -11.00 21.15 1.49
C GLY A 17 -9.73 20.34 1.70
N ASN A 18 -8.78 20.45 0.77
CA ASN A 18 -7.48 19.77 0.78
C ASN A 18 -7.57 18.23 0.92
N THR A 19 -8.66 17.61 0.47
CA THR A 19 -8.88 16.14 0.60
C THR A 19 -8.45 15.34 -0.63
N CYS A 20 -7.63 15.91 -1.52
CA CYS A 20 -7.21 15.23 -2.74
C CYS A 20 -6.34 13.99 -2.44
N PHE A 21 -5.57 13.97 -1.34
CA PHE A 21 -4.83 12.78 -0.88
C PHE A 21 -5.78 11.60 -0.62
N MET A 22 -6.92 11.87 0.03
CA MET A 22 -7.97 10.89 0.33
C MET A 22 -8.66 10.45 -0.96
N ASN A 23 -9.02 11.39 -1.83
CA ASN A 23 -9.67 11.09 -3.11
C ASN A 23 -8.80 10.19 -3.98
N SER A 24 -7.50 10.49 -4.11
CA SER A 24 -6.56 9.68 -4.89
C SER A 24 -6.49 8.24 -4.38
N VAL A 25 -6.34 8.06 -3.06
CA VAL A 25 -6.29 6.72 -2.46
C VAL A 25 -7.61 5.97 -2.62
N ILE A 26 -8.76 6.63 -2.40
CA ILE A 26 -10.08 6.02 -2.60
C ILE A 26 -10.24 5.57 -4.05
N GLN A 27 -9.80 6.36 -5.04
CA GLN A 27 -9.86 5.98 -6.44
C GLN A 27 -9.01 4.75 -6.76
N CYS A 28 -7.78 4.66 -6.22
CA CYS A 28 -6.94 3.48 -6.36
C CYS A 28 -7.60 2.24 -5.74
N LEU A 29 -8.13 2.35 -4.50
CA LEU A 29 -8.80 1.25 -3.80
C LEU A 29 -10.12 0.84 -4.45
N SER A 30 -10.86 1.80 -5.02
CA SER A 30 -12.09 1.57 -5.78
C SER A 30 -11.83 0.75 -7.06
N HIS A 31 -10.60 0.79 -7.59
CA HIS A 31 -10.19 -0.03 -8.73
C HIS A 31 -9.51 -1.36 -8.32
N THR A 32 -9.36 -1.64 -7.02
CA THR A 32 -8.99 -2.96 -6.51
C THR A 32 -10.18 -3.91 -6.64
N GLN A 33 -10.19 -4.73 -7.69
CA GLN A 33 -11.39 -5.43 -8.15
C GLN A 33 -12.06 -6.30 -7.08
N GLU A 34 -11.30 -7.07 -6.31
CA GLU A 34 -11.87 -7.94 -5.27
C GLU A 34 -12.45 -7.17 -4.08
N LEU A 35 -11.76 -6.12 -3.64
CA LEU A 35 -12.26 -5.23 -2.60
C LEU A 35 -13.57 -4.57 -3.04
N THR A 36 -13.60 -4.04 -4.26
CA THR A 36 -14.80 -3.41 -4.82
C THR A 36 -15.95 -4.39 -5.00
N ARG A 37 -15.70 -5.61 -5.49
CA ARG A 37 -16.73 -6.65 -5.58
C ARG A 37 -17.34 -6.95 -4.21
N PHE A 38 -16.50 -7.10 -3.18
CA PHE A 38 -16.95 -7.32 -1.81
C PHE A 38 -17.81 -6.15 -1.31
N LEU A 39 -17.31 -4.92 -1.40
CA LEU A 39 -17.99 -3.72 -0.89
C LEU A 39 -19.32 -3.44 -1.61
N ARG A 40 -19.42 -3.75 -2.90
CA ARG A 40 -20.69 -3.65 -3.65
C ARG A 40 -21.77 -4.60 -3.15
N SER A 41 -21.39 -5.76 -2.59
CA SER A 41 -22.31 -6.72 -1.98
C SER A 41 -22.49 -6.51 -0.47
N HIS A 42 -21.69 -5.63 0.14
CA HIS A 42 -21.69 -5.42 1.58
C HIS A 42 -22.72 -4.36 1.97
N HIS A 43 -23.84 -4.79 2.57
CA HIS A 43 -24.93 -3.88 2.94
C HIS A 43 -24.85 -3.35 4.38
N GLY A 44 -23.80 -3.71 5.13
CA GLY A 44 -23.63 -3.32 6.53
C GLY A 44 -24.73 -3.86 7.46
N SER A 45 -24.45 -3.98 8.75
CA SER A 45 -25.53 -4.07 9.75
C SER A 45 -26.00 -2.65 10.06
N ARG A 46 -27.32 -2.42 10.17
CA ARG A 46 -27.89 -1.11 10.53
C ARG A 46 -27.40 -0.57 11.88
N SER A 47 -26.80 -1.41 12.72
CA SER A 47 -26.12 -1.01 13.96
C SER A 47 -24.61 -1.16 13.84
N SER A 48 -23.93 -0.19 13.21
CA SER A 48 -22.47 -0.07 13.30
C SER A 48 -22.08 0.21 14.76
N SER A 49 -21.41 -0.72 15.42
CA SER A 49 -21.09 -0.61 16.86
C SER A 49 -19.74 0.04 17.14
N THR A 50 -18.82 0.04 16.16
CA THR A 50 -17.49 0.63 16.30
C THR A 50 -17.22 1.71 15.24
N LYS A 51 -16.26 2.61 15.52
CA LYS A 51 -15.81 3.62 14.56
C LYS A 51 -15.28 2.98 13.26
N ASP A 52 -14.62 1.83 13.37
CA ASP A 52 -14.12 1.07 12.23
C ASP A 52 -15.24 0.53 11.35
N GLN A 53 -16.28 -0.03 11.95
CA GLN A 53 -17.47 -0.47 11.21
C GLN A 53 -18.19 0.70 10.53
N GLN A 54 -18.18 1.89 11.15
CA GLN A 54 -18.72 3.11 10.54
C GLN A 54 -17.93 3.52 9.30
N ILE A 55 -16.59 3.50 9.38
CA ILE A 55 -15.71 3.78 8.23
C ILE A 55 -15.96 2.77 7.10
N LEU A 56 -16.00 1.47 7.42
CA LEU A 56 -16.31 0.42 6.44
C LEU A 56 -17.67 0.63 5.77
N HIS A 57 -18.69 0.96 6.56
CA HIS A 57 -20.05 1.16 6.08
C HIS A 57 -20.15 2.35 5.11
N GLU A 58 -19.60 3.50 5.48
CA GLU A 58 -19.59 4.68 4.61
C GLU A 58 -18.70 4.47 3.37
N PHE A 59 -17.63 3.67 3.48
CA PHE A 59 -16.84 3.30 2.31
C PHE A 59 -17.61 2.36 1.37
N ALA A 60 -18.33 1.36 1.91
CA ALA A 60 -19.14 0.46 1.11
C ALA A 60 -20.25 1.21 0.35
N LYS A 61 -20.94 2.15 1.01
CA LYS A 61 -21.91 3.05 0.36
C LYS A 61 -21.26 3.86 -0.76
N LEU A 62 -20.11 4.48 -0.48
CA LEU A 62 -19.40 5.29 -1.47
C LEU A 62 -19.03 4.45 -2.72
N ILE A 63 -18.51 3.24 -2.51
CA ILE A 63 -18.21 2.31 -3.61
C ILE A 63 -19.47 1.89 -4.36
N GLN A 64 -20.58 1.63 -3.68
CA GLN A 64 -21.85 1.33 -4.34
C GLN A 64 -22.30 2.51 -5.22
N GLU A 65 -22.24 3.74 -4.72
CA GLU A 65 -22.59 4.94 -5.49
C GLU A 65 -21.66 5.15 -6.69
N MET A 66 -20.34 5.07 -6.50
CA MET A 66 -19.34 5.23 -7.59
C MET A 66 -19.51 4.19 -8.71
N TRP A 67 -19.98 2.98 -8.39
CA TRP A 67 -20.14 1.86 -9.32
C TRP A 67 -21.61 1.61 -9.71
N THR A 68 -22.47 2.63 -9.57
CA THR A 68 -23.84 2.64 -10.12
C THR A 68 -23.90 3.39 -11.45
N SER A 69 -24.91 3.11 -12.26
CA SER A 69 -25.11 3.81 -13.53
C SER A 69 -25.59 5.25 -13.26
N ASN A 70 -25.13 6.20 -14.07
CA ASN A 70 -25.56 7.62 -14.11
C ASN A 70 -25.02 8.55 -13.00
N VAL A 71 -23.99 8.15 -12.27
CA VAL A 71 -23.30 9.05 -11.31
C VAL A 71 -21.91 9.40 -11.81
N HIS A 72 -21.68 10.68 -12.12
CA HIS A 72 -20.40 11.18 -12.61
C HIS A 72 -19.50 11.72 -11.49
N THR A 73 -20.10 12.11 -10.37
CA THR A 73 -19.38 12.70 -9.24
C THR A 73 -20.14 12.44 -7.95
N VAL A 74 -19.44 12.06 -6.89
CA VAL A 74 -19.95 11.91 -5.52
C VAL A 74 -19.16 12.75 -4.53
N THR A 75 -19.74 13.04 -3.38
CA THR A 75 -19.08 13.81 -2.31
C THR A 75 -18.81 12.87 -1.13
N PRO A 76 -17.55 12.50 -0.83
CA PRO A 76 -17.23 11.55 0.25
C PRO A 76 -17.30 12.18 1.65
N MET A 77 -18.31 13.02 1.93
CA MET A 77 -18.41 13.78 3.19
C MET A 77 -18.63 12.87 4.40
N GLU A 78 -19.55 11.90 4.29
CA GLU A 78 -19.85 10.99 5.40
C GLU A 78 -18.67 10.06 5.70
N LEU A 79 -17.96 9.61 4.67
CA LEU A 79 -16.71 8.86 4.84
C LEU A 79 -15.63 9.72 5.51
N LYS A 80 -15.45 10.98 5.08
CA LYS A 80 -14.51 11.91 5.73
C LYS A 80 -14.84 12.06 7.21
N ARG A 81 -16.11 12.33 7.54
CA ARG A 81 -16.58 12.50 8.93
C ARG A 81 -16.35 11.25 9.78
N ALA A 82 -16.69 10.06 9.27
CA ALA A 82 -16.47 8.80 9.96
C ALA A 82 -14.97 8.58 10.22
N PHE A 83 -14.12 8.82 9.22
CA PHE A 83 -12.67 8.66 9.34
C PHE A 83 -12.05 9.64 10.34
N SER A 84 -12.39 10.93 10.25
CA SER A 84 -11.92 11.97 11.18
C SER A 84 -12.33 11.71 12.64
N THR A 85 -13.47 11.04 12.86
CA THR A 85 -13.94 10.69 14.20
C THR A 85 -13.04 9.66 14.90
N LYS A 86 -12.39 8.76 14.13
CA LYS A 86 -11.35 7.84 14.63
C LYS A 86 -9.99 8.52 14.65
N HIS A 87 -9.60 9.12 13.52
CA HIS A 87 -8.27 9.68 13.30
C HIS A 87 -8.30 11.20 13.34
N ARG A 88 -8.17 11.77 14.54
CA ARG A 88 -8.36 13.21 14.80
C ARG A 88 -7.49 14.13 13.94
N MET A 89 -6.29 13.68 13.54
CA MET A 89 -5.41 14.45 12.65
C MET A 89 -6.04 14.77 11.27
N TYR A 90 -7.07 14.02 10.85
CA TYR A 90 -7.80 14.26 9.60
C TYR A 90 -9.09 15.08 9.80
N SER A 91 -9.28 15.72 10.96
CA SER A 91 -10.50 16.49 11.26
C SER A 91 -10.52 17.86 10.61
N ASP A 92 -9.34 18.45 10.42
CA ASP A 92 -9.18 19.76 9.81
C ASP A 92 -9.29 19.68 8.27
N TYR A 93 -8.77 20.72 7.62
CA TYR A 93 -8.73 20.88 6.17
C TYR A 93 -7.29 21.09 5.70
N ASN A 94 -6.32 20.52 6.43
CA ASN A 94 -4.91 20.56 6.03
C ASN A 94 -4.61 19.46 5.02
N GLN A 95 -3.55 19.66 4.25
CA GLN A 95 -3.03 18.58 3.40
C GLN A 95 -2.39 17.51 4.27
N GLN A 96 -2.47 16.26 3.80
CA GLN A 96 -1.94 15.09 4.49
C GLN A 96 -1.20 14.19 3.50
N ASP A 97 -0.40 13.28 4.03
CA ASP A 97 0.29 12.29 3.23
C ASP A 97 -0.67 11.17 2.78
N ALA A 98 -0.70 10.88 1.48
CA ALA A 98 -1.59 9.86 0.92
C ALA A 98 -1.23 8.44 1.37
N GLN A 99 0.05 8.14 1.61
CA GLN A 99 0.49 6.83 2.08
C GLN A 99 0.14 6.63 3.55
N GLU A 100 0.27 7.67 4.37
CA GLU A 100 -0.17 7.62 5.76
C GLU A 100 -1.68 7.41 5.85
N PHE A 101 -2.46 8.17 5.06
CA PHE A 101 -3.91 7.98 4.95
C PHE A 101 -4.25 6.55 4.52
N LEU A 102 -3.59 6.02 3.47
CA LEU A 102 -3.81 4.66 3.00
C LEU A 102 -3.62 3.62 4.11
N ARG A 103 -2.54 3.73 4.90
CA ARG A 103 -2.25 2.79 5.99
C ARG A 103 -3.32 2.83 7.09
N PHE A 104 -3.69 4.02 7.57
CA PHE A 104 -4.75 4.15 8.56
C PHE A 104 -6.11 3.70 8.03
N PHE A 105 -6.37 3.92 6.74
CA PHE A 105 -7.60 3.51 6.10
C PHE A 105 -7.69 1.99 5.98
N LEU A 106 -6.65 1.32 5.44
CA LEU A 106 -6.59 -0.14 5.37
C LEU A 106 -6.66 -0.81 6.75
N ASP A 107 -5.99 -0.24 7.76
CA ASP A 107 -6.08 -0.71 9.15
C ASP A 107 -7.50 -0.60 9.72
N SER A 108 -8.22 0.47 9.40
CA SER A 108 -9.61 0.66 9.85
C SER A 108 -10.55 -0.32 9.16
N LEU A 109 -10.39 -0.55 7.85
CA LEU A 109 -11.16 -1.57 7.11
C LEU A 109 -10.86 -2.98 7.61
N HIS A 110 -9.58 -3.26 7.89
CA HIS A 110 -9.13 -4.52 8.46
C HIS A 110 -9.76 -4.76 9.83
N SER A 111 -9.64 -3.79 10.74
CA SER A 111 -10.21 -3.85 12.09
C SER A 111 -11.73 -4.05 12.07
N ALA A 112 -12.43 -3.43 11.12
CA ALA A 112 -13.87 -3.59 10.93
C ALA A 112 -14.28 -5.00 10.48
N LEU A 113 -13.42 -5.66 9.70
CA LEU A 113 -13.65 -6.97 9.10
C LEU A 113 -12.95 -8.13 9.84
N ASN A 114 -12.12 -7.82 10.84
CA ASN A 114 -11.31 -8.83 11.51
C ASN A 114 -12.18 -9.75 12.37
N SER A 115 -12.15 -11.04 12.07
CA SER A 115 -12.79 -12.11 12.84
C SER A 115 -11.78 -13.03 13.54
N GLY A 116 -10.53 -12.57 13.68
CA GLY A 116 -9.45 -13.31 14.32
C GLY A 116 -9.63 -13.44 15.83
N VAL A 117 -8.96 -14.44 16.40
CA VAL A 117 -9.01 -14.73 17.83
C VAL A 117 -7.89 -13.97 18.53
N LYS A 118 -8.21 -13.22 19.60
CA LYS A 118 -7.21 -12.56 20.45
C LYS A 118 -6.73 -13.54 21.53
N GLY A 119 -5.42 -13.68 21.76
CA GLY A 119 -4.94 -14.09 23.08
C GLY A 119 -3.85 -15.15 23.20
N GLU A 120 -3.01 -15.41 22.20
CA GLU A 120 -1.87 -16.32 22.40
C GLU A 120 -0.54 -15.64 22.07
N THR A 121 0.41 -15.65 23.00
CA THR A 121 1.79 -15.25 22.72
C THR A 121 2.47 -16.35 21.89
N LEU A 122 3.02 -15.98 20.74
CA LEU A 122 3.78 -16.91 19.91
C LEU A 122 5.19 -17.11 20.49
N ASN A 123 5.48 -18.31 20.98
CA ASN A 123 6.84 -18.73 21.33
C ASN A 123 7.39 -19.61 20.21
N ILE A 124 8.40 -19.13 19.51
CA ILE A 124 9.07 -19.87 18.43
C ILE A 124 10.42 -20.38 18.94
N ASP A 125 10.68 -21.67 18.77
CA ASP A 125 11.98 -22.25 19.08
C ASP A 125 13.05 -21.73 18.11
N ASP A 126 14.13 -21.18 18.67
CA ASP A 126 15.25 -20.62 17.93
C ASP A 126 16.01 -21.65 17.09
N ASN A 127 15.89 -22.95 17.41
CA ASN A 127 16.54 -24.04 16.66
C ASN A 127 15.81 -24.44 15.38
N LEU A 128 14.59 -23.92 15.14
CA LEU A 128 13.85 -24.19 13.92
C LEU A 128 14.50 -23.54 12.69
N SER A 129 14.28 -24.13 11.52
CA SER A 129 14.68 -23.52 10.25
C SER A 129 13.91 -22.23 10.00
N ASP A 130 14.54 -21.29 9.28
CA ASP A 130 13.92 -20.02 8.90
C ASP A 130 12.55 -20.20 8.24
N ASN A 131 12.41 -21.17 7.34
CA ASN A 131 11.13 -21.45 6.68
C ASN A 131 10.07 -21.92 7.69
N LYS A 132 10.43 -22.76 8.68
CA LYS A 132 9.47 -23.20 9.68
C LYS A 132 9.08 -22.08 10.64
N LYS A 133 10.02 -21.22 11.01
CA LYS A 133 9.73 -20.00 11.80
C LYS A 133 8.76 -19.09 11.03
N ALA A 134 9.02 -18.85 9.74
CA ALA A 134 8.16 -18.07 8.87
C ALA A 134 6.73 -18.61 8.81
N ASP A 135 6.58 -19.92 8.62
CA ASP A 135 5.28 -20.61 8.58
C ASP A 135 4.52 -20.43 9.90
N LEU A 136 5.17 -20.69 11.04
CA LEU A 136 4.55 -20.55 12.36
C LEU A 136 4.14 -19.10 12.67
N THR A 137 5.00 -18.12 12.35
CA THR A 137 4.65 -16.70 12.49
C THR A 137 3.47 -16.33 11.62
N TRP A 138 3.41 -16.84 10.39
CA TRP A 138 2.34 -16.55 9.46
C TRP A 138 1.01 -17.19 9.88
N GLU A 139 1.03 -18.43 10.31
CA GLU A 139 -0.15 -19.16 10.83
C GLU A 139 -0.73 -18.44 12.06
N TRP A 140 0.15 -18.05 12.99
CA TRP A 140 -0.25 -17.28 14.16
C TRP A 140 -0.86 -15.94 13.76
N TYR A 141 -0.19 -15.18 12.89
CA TYR A 141 -0.68 -13.89 12.42
C TYR A 141 -2.04 -14.02 11.71
N THR A 142 -2.20 -15.03 10.84
CA THR A 142 -3.45 -15.29 10.11
C THR A 142 -4.62 -15.64 11.04
N ARG A 143 -4.35 -16.30 12.18
CA ARG A 143 -5.37 -16.61 13.20
C ARG A 143 -5.86 -15.36 13.92
N HIS A 144 -4.98 -14.39 14.15
CA HIS A 144 -5.26 -13.17 14.91
C HIS A 144 -5.78 -12.02 14.03
N GLU A 145 -5.26 -11.92 12.80
CA GLU A 145 -5.59 -10.89 11.83
C GLU A 145 -6.29 -11.51 10.61
N ASN A 146 -7.53 -11.96 10.83
CA ASN A 146 -8.33 -12.66 9.83
C ASN A 146 -9.38 -11.74 9.20
N SER A 147 -9.07 -11.19 8.01
CA SER A 147 -9.99 -10.34 7.26
C SER A 147 -9.68 -10.38 5.77
N LEU A 148 -10.65 -9.98 4.95
CA LEU A 148 -10.43 -9.79 3.51
C LEU A 148 -9.28 -8.81 3.21
N VAL A 149 -9.15 -7.71 3.96
CA VAL A 149 -8.09 -6.73 3.68
C VAL A 149 -6.70 -7.34 3.87
N ARG A 150 -6.55 -8.19 4.89
CA ARG A 150 -5.33 -9.00 5.12
C ARG A 150 -5.09 -9.98 3.97
N ASP A 151 -6.15 -10.63 3.46
CA ASP A 151 -6.05 -11.52 2.31
C ASP A 151 -5.54 -10.85 1.04
N LEU A 152 -5.95 -9.60 0.83
CA LEU A 152 -5.60 -8.87 -0.38
C LEU A 152 -4.22 -8.23 -0.30
N PHE A 153 -3.89 -7.53 0.79
CA PHE A 153 -2.76 -6.59 0.82
C PHE A 153 -1.55 -7.05 1.65
N VAL A 154 -1.70 -8.03 2.53
CA VAL A 154 -0.62 -8.36 3.47
C VAL A 154 0.32 -9.41 2.90
N GLY A 155 1.62 -9.09 2.90
CA GLY A 155 2.71 -10.02 2.68
C GLY A 155 3.53 -10.25 3.94
N GLN A 156 4.64 -10.98 3.83
CA GLN A 156 5.57 -11.25 4.93
C GLN A 156 7.01 -10.92 4.50
N LEU A 157 7.69 -10.06 5.25
CA LEU A 157 9.12 -9.79 5.11
C LEU A 157 9.93 -10.75 5.98
N LYS A 158 11.12 -11.09 5.53
CA LYS A 158 12.19 -11.72 6.31
C LYS A 158 13.27 -10.66 6.55
N SER A 159 13.43 -10.24 7.79
CA SER A 159 14.48 -9.31 8.24
C SER A 159 15.64 -10.11 8.81
N THR A 160 16.83 -9.92 8.26
CA THR A 160 18.05 -10.60 8.71
C THR A 160 19.00 -9.58 9.32
N LEU A 161 19.39 -9.80 10.58
CA LEU A 161 20.35 -8.96 11.30
C LEU A 161 21.58 -9.80 11.66
N LYS A 162 22.76 -9.41 11.18
CA LYS A 162 24.02 -10.14 11.37
C LYS A 162 25.06 -9.27 12.09
N CYS A 163 25.54 -9.74 13.23
CA CYS A 163 26.61 -9.08 13.98
C CYS A 163 27.95 -9.23 13.25
N THR A 164 28.64 -8.12 12.98
CA THR A 164 29.92 -8.15 12.26
C THR A 164 31.09 -8.58 13.14
N THR A 165 30.91 -8.62 14.48
CA THR A 165 31.95 -9.04 15.43
C THR A 165 31.95 -10.54 15.69
N CYS A 166 30.79 -11.13 16.03
CA CYS A 166 30.69 -12.54 16.40
C CYS A 166 30.00 -13.42 15.35
N GLY A 167 29.54 -12.85 14.23
CA GLY A 167 28.83 -13.56 13.17
C GLY A 167 27.41 -14.01 13.52
N ASN A 168 26.90 -13.72 14.73
CA ASN A 168 25.55 -14.10 15.12
C ASN A 168 24.53 -13.49 14.16
N THR A 169 23.67 -14.34 13.60
CA THR A 169 22.59 -13.94 12.71
C THR A 169 21.25 -14.20 13.40
N SER A 170 20.37 -13.21 13.42
CA SER A 170 18.99 -13.31 13.89
C SER A 170 18.04 -12.96 12.76
N VAL A 171 16.95 -13.72 12.63
CA VAL A 171 15.95 -13.55 11.59
C VAL A 171 14.59 -13.30 12.25
N THR A 172 13.88 -12.27 11.78
CA THR A 172 12.48 -12.00 12.16
C THR A 172 11.59 -12.00 10.93
N PHE A 173 10.31 -12.31 11.13
CA PHE A 173 9.31 -12.35 10.07
C PHE A 173 8.18 -11.39 10.40
N ASP A 174 8.03 -10.35 9.59
CA ASP A 174 7.15 -9.22 9.89
C ASP A 174 6.11 -9.06 8.77
N PRO A 175 4.81 -8.92 9.10
CA PRO A 175 3.80 -8.63 8.10
C PRO A 175 4.00 -7.22 7.52
N PHE A 176 3.70 -7.04 6.23
CA PHE A 176 3.73 -5.72 5.59
C PHE A 176 2.48 -5.51 4.72
N TRP A 177 2.01 -4.27 4.67
CA TRP A 177 0.83 -3.83 3.91
C TRP A 177 1.22 -3.10 2.62
N ASP A 178 2.40 -2.48 2.63
CA ASP A 178 3.00 -1.77 1.52
C ASP A 178 4.53 -1.85 1.63
N LEU A 179 5.23 -1.69 0.51
CA LEU A 179 6.68 -1.54 0.46
C LEU A 179 7.03 -0.08 0.23
N SER A 180 7.59 0.56 1.26
CA SER A 180 8.12 1.92 1.14
C SER A 180 9.58 1.87 0.70
N VAL A 181 9.83 2.05 -0.61
CA VAL A 181 11.15 1.87 -1.22
C VAL A 181 11.93 3.19 -1.29
N PRO A 182 13.25 3.18 -0.98
CA PRO A 182 14.10 4.34 -1.16
C PRO A 182 14.34 4.61 -2.65
N LEU A 183 14.67 5.86 -2.99
CA LEU A 183 15.03 6.24 -4.36
C LEU A 183 16.55 6.40 -4.48
N PRO A 184 17.16 5.95 -5.59
CA PRO A 184 18.55 6.24 -5.89
C PRO A 184 18.74 7.74 -6.16
N SER A 185 19.99 8.22 -6.06
CA SER A 185 20.32 9.63 -6.30
C SER A 185 20.18 10.07 -7.77
N SER A 186 20.08 9.13 -8.72
CA SER A 186 19.92 9.41 -10.15
C SER A 186 18.59 10.12 -10.45
N SER A 187 18.61 11.14 -11.30
CA SER A 187 17.40 11.87 -11.73
C SER A 187 16.38 10.99 -12.46
N ARG A 188 16.81 9.86 -13.02
CA ARG A 188 15.98 8.84 -13.65
C ARG A 188 16.49 7.45 -13.31
N CYS A 189 15.59 6.55 -12.93
CA CYS A 189 15.92 5.18 -12.54
C CYS A 189 14.76 4.23 -12.82
N LYS A 190 15.02 2.93 -12.84
CA LYS A 190 13.97 1.91 -12.87
C LYS A 190 13.48 1.57 -11.48
N LEU A 191 12.23 1.10 -11.34
CA LEU A 191 11.64 0.66 -10.08
C LEU A 191 12.43 -0.47 -9.44
N GLU A 192 13.00 -1.37 -10.25
CA GLU A 192 13.89 -2.43 -9.84
C GLU A 192 15.10 -1.88 -9.07
N ALA A 193 15.66 -0.73 -9.47
CA ALA A 193 16.76 -0.11 -8.73
C ALA A 193 16.33 0.36 -7.32
N CYS A 194 15.08 0.80 -7.16
CA CYS A 194 14.53 1.16 -5.85
C CYS A 194 14.30 -0.10 -4.99
N LEU A 195 13.84 -1.19 -5.59
CA LEU A 195 13.65 -2.49 -4.93
C LEU A 195 14.98 -3.12 -4.53
N ASP A 196 16.00 -3.04 -5.38
CA ASP A 196 17.36 -3.47 -5.09
C ASP A 196 17.92 -2.72 -3.87
N LEU A 197 17.71 -1.40 -3.81
CA LEU A 197 18.08 -0.60 -2.63
C LEU A 197 17.31 -0.99 -1.37
N PHE A 198 16.04 -1.39 -1.49
CA PHE A 198 15.20 -1.82 -0.37
C PHE A 198 15.69 -3.12 0.26
N ILE A 199 16.10 -4.11 -0.56
CA ILE A 199 16.60 -5.40 -0.07
C ILE A 199 18.10 -5.41 0.25
N ARG A 200 18.84 -4.39 -0.23
CA ARG A 200 20.29 -4.29 -0.04
C ARG A 200 20.66 -4.34 1.43
N GLU A 201 21.75 -5.05 1.71
CA GLU A 201 22.36 -5.05 3.03
C GLU A 201 22.80 -3.63 3.42
N GLU A 202 22.25 -3.13 4.53
CA GLU A 202 22.62 -1.87 5.16
C GLU A 202 23.48 -2.13 6.40
N VAL A 203 24.41 -1.22 6.66
CA VAL A 203 25.31 -1.29 7.82
C VAL A 203 24.75 -0.40 8.92
N LEU A 204 24.45 -1.00 10.07
CA LEU A 204 24.06 -0.31 11.29
C LEU A 204 25.30 -0.09 12.16
N ASP A 205 25.73 1.17 12.28
CA ASP A 205 26.94 1.60 12.97
C ASP A 205 26.70 2.92 13.72
N GLY A 206 27.65 3.34 14.56
CA GLY A 206 27.50 4.54 15.39
C GLY A 206 26.26 4.49 16.29
N ASP A 207 25.41 5.51 16.20
CA ASP A 207 24.20 5.64 17.02
C ASP A 207 23.11 4.61 16.68
N GLU A 208 23.17 3.99 15.49
CA GLU A 208 22.21 2.97 15.03
C GLU A 208 22.63 1.54 15.45
N MET A 209 23.77 1.36 16.13
CA MET A 209 24.25 0.03 16.52
C MET A 209 23.24 -0.69 17.43
N PRO A 210 22.71 -1.86 17.03
CA PRO A 210 21.83 -2.66 17.88
C PRO A 210 22.62 -3.46 18.92
N THR A 211 21.93 -3.92 19.96
CA THR A 211 22.51 -4.84 20.97
C THR A 211 22.53 -6.27 20.44
N CYS A 212 23.72 -6.84 20.29
CA CYS A 212 23.85 -8.22 19.81
C CYS A 212 23.46 -9.23 20.90
N ALA A 213 22.56 -10.17 20.58
CA ALA A 213 22.06 -11.18 21.52
C ALA A 213 23.15 -12.11 22.08
N LYS A 214 24.24 -12.38 21.33
CA LYS A 214 25.39 -13.18 21.80
C LYS A 214 26.44 -12.34 22.53
N CYS A 215 26.78 -11.15 22.01
CA CYS A 215 27.80 -10.29 22.65
C CYS A 215 27.27 -9.56 23.90
N LYS A 216 25.95 -9.47 24.07
CA LYS A 216 25.26 -8.73 25.14
C LYS A 216 25.67 -7.26 25.23
N THR A 217 26.08 -6.66 24.11
CA THR A 217 26.47 -5.25 24.01
C THR A 217 26.20 -4.71 22.61
N ARG A 218 26.24 -3.38 22.45
CA ARG A 218 26.03 -2.70 21.16
C ARG A 218 27.14 -3.07 20.20
N ARG A 219 26.77 -3.52 19.00
CA ARG A 219 27.72 -3.95 17.96
C ARG A 219 27.29 -3.42 16.61
N LYS A 220 28.28 -3.18 15.77
CA LYS A 220 28.08 -3.02 14.33
C LYS A 220 27.41 -4.27 13.78
N CYS A 221 26.32 -4.09 13.04
CA CYS A 221 25.56 -5.15 12.44
C CYS A 221 25.25 -4.81 10.98
N THR A 222 25.01 -5.82 10.17
CA THR A 222 24.35 -5.64 8.88
C THR A 222 22.89 -6.06 8.98
N LYS A 223 22.01 -5.33 8.28
CA LYS A 223 20.58 -5.61 8.20
C LYS A 223 20.18 -5.73 6.73
N SER A 224 19.35 -6.72 6.40
CA SER A 224 18.82 -6.90 5.04
C SER A 224 17.40 -7.44 5.09
N PHE A 225 16.65 -7.21 4.02
CA PHE A 225 15.28 -7.67 3.86
C PHE A 225 15.15 -8.57 2.63
N THR A 226 14.30 -9.58 2.73
CA THR A 226 13.77 -10.32 1.58
C THR A 226 12.28 -10.53 1.78
N ILE A 227 11.54 -10.83 0.70
CA ILE A 227 10.11 -11.08 0.79
C ILE A 227 9.89 -12.59 0.97
N GLN A 228 9.38 -12.97 2.13
CA GLN A 228 9.04 -14.37 2.41
C GLN A 228 7.71 -14.75 1.77
N ARG A 229 6.72 -13.84 1.79
CA ARG A 229 5.40 -14.03 1.18
C ARG A 229 4.95 -12.78 0.46
N PHE A 230 4.51 -12.97 -0.78
CA PHE A 230 4.02 -11.92 -1.65
C PHE A 230 2.50 -11.74 -1.49
N PRO A 231 1.98 -10.50 -1.35
CA PRO A 231 0.55 -10.24 -1.24
C PRO A 231 -0.16 -10.44 -2.58
N LYS A 232 -1.48 -10.51 -2.59
CA LYS A 232 -2.24 -10.55 -3.86
C LYS A 232 -2.20 -9.20 -4.58
N TYR A 233 -2.38 -8.12 -3.82
CA TYR A 233 -2.25 -6.75 -4.27
C TYR A 233 -1.01 -6.15 -3.60
N LEU A 234 -0.02 -5.80 -4.41
CA LEU A 234 1.23 -5.20 -3.94
C LEU A 234 1.14 -3.68 -4.06
N VAL A 235 1.27 -2.99 -2.93
CA VAL A 235 1.38 -1.53 -2.90
C VAL A 235 2.84 -1.14 -2.71
N ILE A 236 3.36 -0.31 -3.61
CA ILE A 236 4.72 0.22 -3.55
C ILE A 236 4.66 1.74 -3.40
N HIS A 237 5.17 2.23 -2.28
CA HIS A 237 5.31 3.65 -2.00
C HIS A 237 6.76 4.09 -2.30
N LEU A 238 6.89 5.14 -3.11
CA LEU A 238 8.18 5.76 -3.42
C LEU A 238 8.50 6.82 -2.35
N LYS A 239 9.53 6.59 -1.51
CA LYS A 239 9.95 7.49 -0.41
C LYS A 239 10.52 8.83 -0.92
N ARG A 240 9.65 9.67 -1.50
CA ARG A 240 10.02 10.97 -2.08
C ARG A 240 10.19 12.08 -1.06
N PHE A 241 9.64 11.90 0.12
CA PHE A 241 9.80 12.79 1.26
C PHE A 241 10.82 12.20 2.23
N SER A 242 11.73 13.03 2.71
CA SER A 242 12.75 12.62 3.67
C SER A 242 12.81 13.65 4.77
N GLU A 243 12.86 13.19 6.02
CA GLU A 243 12.97 14.05 7.21
C GLU A 243 14.23 14.93 7.18
N THR A 244 15.27 14.50 6.45
CA THR A 244 16.54 15.24 6.34
C THR A 244 16.54 16.24 5.18
N ARG A 245 15.53 16.21 4.30
CA ARG A 245 15.47 17.06 3.10
C ARG A 245 14.21 17.91 3.12
N TRP A 246 14.41 19.23 3.09
CA TRP A 246 13.34 20.22 2.93
C TRP A 246 12.61 20.15 1.58
N SER A 247 13.08 19.34 0.63
CA SER A 247 12.56 19.24 -0.74
C SER A 247 12.19 17.81 -1.14
N LYS A 248 11.05 17.67 -1.84
CA LYS A 248 10.57 16.43 -2.46
C LYS A 248 11.51 15.94 -3.57
N LEU A 249 11.79 14.64 -3.61
CA LEU A 249 12.50 13.99 -4.72
C LEU A 249 11.60 13.90 -5.97
N SER A 250 12.04 14.55 -7.05
CA SER A 250 11.34 14.61 -8.34
C SER A 250 11.90 13.65 -9.40
N ASN A 251 12.72 12.68 -8.99
CA ASN A 251 13.34 11.70 -9.87
C ASN A 251 12.26 10.90 -10.63
N ILE A 252 12.46 10.66 -11.91
CA ILE A 252 11.57 9.82 -12.72
C ILE A 252 11.88 8.35 -12.39
N VAL A 253 10.88 7.62 -11.90
CA VAL A 253 10.97 6.18 -11.67
C VAL A 253 10.20 5.49 -12.78
N GLU A 254 10.93 4.77 -13.64
CA GLU A 254 10.36 3.95 -14.69
C GLU A 254 9.86 2.64 -14.10
N PHE A 255 8.63 2.27 -14.38
CA PHE A 255 8.05 1.01 -13.96
C PHE A 255 7.36 0.33 -15.15
N PRO A 256 7.19 -1.00 -15.11
CA PRO A 256 6.50 -1.72 -16.17
C PRO A 256 5.09 -1.16 -16.39
N THR A 257 4.77 -0.92 -17.67
CA THR A 257 3.44 -0.47 -18.14
C THR A 257 2.98 -1.37 -19.28
N SER A 258 1.73 -1.24 -19.70
CA SER A 258 1.10 -2.00 -20.78
C SER A 258 1.00 -3.48 -20.45
N ASP A 259 1.50 -4.32 -21.33
CA ASP A 259 1.54 -5.77 -21.15
C ASP A 259 2.84 -6.23 -20.47
N SER A 260 3.70 -5.30 -20.05
CA SER A 260 4.90 -5.62 -19.27
C SER A 260 4.57 -5.74 -17.80
N GLU A 261 5.02 -6.83 -17.19
CA GLU A 261 4.78 -7.13 -15.78
C GLU A 261 6.03 -6.84 -14.93
N LEU A 262 5.80 -6.48 -13.67
CA LEU A 262 6.85 -6.39 -12.66
C LEU A 262 7.16 -7.78 -12.12
N ASN A 263 8.35 -8.30 -12.41
CA ASN A 263 8.83 -9.54 -11.83
C ASN A 263 9.43 -9.27 -10.43
N MET A 264 8.75 -9.76 -9.40
CA MET A 264 9.16 -9.62 -8.01
C MET A 264 9.93 -10.84 -7.48
N GLY A 265 10.11 -11.88 -8.29
CA GLY A 265 10.66 -13.17 -7.90
C GLY A 265 12.09 -13.09 -7.35
N SER A 266 12.91 -12.19 -7.89
CA SER A 266 14.29 -11.94 -7.46
C SER A 266 14.40 -11.35 -6.06
N TYR A 267 13.31 -10.78 -5.52
CA TYR A 267 13.25 -10.18 -4.19
C TYR A 267 12.74 -11.16 -3.12
N GLY A 268 12.38 -12.38 -3.52
CA GLY A 268 11.89 -13.44 -2.65
C GLY A 268 13.01 -14.12 -1.84
N ALA A 269 12.71 -14.52 -0.60
CA ALA A 269 13.66 -15.29 0.23
C ALA A 269 13.94 -16.69 -0.35
N ASN A 270 12.97 -17.26 -1.08
CA ASN A 270 13.13 -18.46 -1.87
C ASN A 270 13.12 -18.04 -3.34
N SER A 271 14.19 -18.34 -4.09
CA SER A 271 14.32 -17.96 -5.48
C SER A 271 13.23 -18.61 -6.34
N ASN A 272 12.15 -17.88 -6.61
CA ASN A 272 11.09 -18.27 -7.52
C ASN A 272 10.95 -17.16 -8.57
N SER A 273 11.31 -17.45 -9.82
CA SER A 273 11.22 -16.48 -10.91
C SER A 273 9.77 -16.19 -11.35
N ASN A 274 8.78 -16.92 -10.83
CA ASN A 274 7.38 -16.82 -11.24
C ASN A 274 6.53 -16.03 -10.23
N VAL A 275 6.86 -14.76 -10.05
CA VAL A 275 6.05 -13.82 -9.26
C VAL A 275 5.91 -12.53 -10.07
N HIS A 276 4.81 -12.43 -10.81
CA HIS A 276 4.55 -11.30 -11.71
C HIS A 276 3.37 -10.48 -11.23
N TYR A 277 3.42 -9.19 -11.56
CA TYR A 277 2.46 -8.19 -11.12
C TYR A 277 2.15 -7.21 -12.25
N SER A 278 0.86 -6.96 -12.46
CA SER A 278 0.36 -5.96 -13.40
C SER A 278 -0.05 -4.69 -12.67
N LEU A 279 0.41 -3.53 -13.14
CA LEU A 279 0.02 -2.23 -12.61
C LEU A 279 -1.45 -1.94 -12.96
N TYR A 280 -2.23 -1.48 -11.97
CA TYR A 280 -3.63 -1.11 -12.20
C TYR A 280 -4.03 0.26 -11.64
N ALA A 281 -3.26 0.82 -10.70
CA ALA A 281 -3.50 2.19 -10.23
C ALA A 281 -2.22 2.90 -9.77
N ILE A 282 -2.22 4.22 -9.86
CA ILE A 282 -1.13 5.11 -9.47
C ILE A 282 -1.73 6.28 -8.70
N SER A 283 -1.27 6.54 -7.48
CA SER A 283 -1.48 7.83 -6.82
C SER A 283 -0.32 8.74 -7.18
N ASN A 284 -0.61 9.82 -7.89
CA ASN A 284 0.34 10.87 -8.25
C ASN A 284 0.26 12.02 -7.24
N HIS A 285 1.40 12.61 -6.93
CA HIS A 285 1.51 13.84 -6.17
C HIS A 285 2.28 14.90 -6.98
N MET A 286 1.75 16.11 -7.07
CA MET A 286 2.38 17.28 -7.69
C MET A 286 2.58 18.36 -6.63
N GLY A 287 3.72 19.06 -6.64
CA GLY A 287 4.04 20.05 -5.61
C GLY A 287 5.14 19.62 -4.64
N SER A 288 5.14 20.20 -3.44
CA SER A 288 6.23 20.15 -2.45
C SER A 288 5.84 19.42 -1.16
N THR A 289 6.74 19.38 -0.19
CA THR A 289 6.48 18.89 1.19
C THR A 289 5.51 19.77 1.97
N ALA A 290 5.47 21.08 1.70
CA ALA A 290 4.61 22.04 2.38
C ALA A 290 3.20 22.14 1.78
N GLY A 291 2.99 21.51 0.62
CA GLY A 291 1.73 21.56 -0.09
C GLY A 291 1.86 21.14 -1.55
N GLY A 292 0.80 20.53 -2.06
CA GLY A 292 0.70 19.99 -3.40
C GLY A 292 -0.72 19.57 -3.74
N HIS A 293 -0.85 18.66 -4.71
CA HIS A 293 -2.12 18.13 -5.18
C HIS A 293 -1.96 16.66 -5.57
N TYR A 294 -2.95 15.84 -5.21
CA TYR A 294 -2.97 14.43 -5.54
C TYR A 294 -4.02 14.13 -6.61
N VAL A 295 -3.67 13.25 -7.54
CA VAL A 295 -4.58 12.69 -8.54
C VAL A 295 -4.32 11.19 -8.68
N ALA A 296 -5.34 10.43 -9.05
CA ALA A 296 -5.16 9.00 -9.30
C ALA A 296 -5.22 8.70 -10.80
N LEU A 297 -4.34 7.82 -11.28
CA LEU A 297 -4.48 7.18 -12.59
C LEU A 297 -4.90 5.74 -12.35
N CYS A 298 -6.06 5.32 -12.88
CA CYS A 298 -6.54 3.94 -12.68
C CYS A 298 -6.90 3.28 -14.02
N LYS A 299 -6.56 2.00 -14.14
CA LYS A 299 -6.96 1.14 -15.26
C LYS A 299 -8.37 0.63 -15.01
N HIS A 300 -9.31 1.02 -15.85
CA HIS A 300 -10.69 0.58 -15.72
C HIS A 300 -10.80 -0.94 -15.99
N PRO A 301 -11.47 -1.72 -15.12
CA PRO A 301 -11.42 -3.19 -15.16
C PRO A 301 -12.04 -3.80 -16.42
N VAL A 302 -13.10 -3.20 -16.97
CA VAL A 302 -13.79 -3.71 -18.19
C VAL A 302 -13.16 -3.19 -19.48
N SER A 303 -13.08 -1.86 -19.65
CA SER A 303 -12.54 -1.25 -20.87
C SER A 303 -11.02 -1.40 -21.02
N ARG A 304 -10.31 -1.72 -19.92
CA ARG A 304 -8.84 -1.81 -19.84
C ARG A 304 -8.11 -0.51 -20.19
N LYS A 305 -8.83 0.61 -20.22
CA LYS A 305 -8.28 1.95 -20.50
C LYS A 305 -7.91 2.66 -19.20
N TRP A 306 -6.88 3.48 -19.25
CA TRP A 306 -6.46 4.32 -18.14
C TRP A 306 -7.22 5.64 -18.11
N HIS A 307 -7.56 6.11 -16.93
CA HIS A 307 -8.22 7.40 -16.72
C HIS A 307 -7.55 8.13 -15.56
N GLU A 308 -7.42 9.46 -15.66
CA GLU A 308 -7.07 10.33 -14.54
C GLU A 308 -8.33 10.71 -13.78
N PHE A 309 -8.26 10.60 -12.46
CA PHE A 309 -9.25 11.03 -11.51
C PHE A 309 -8.66 12.19 -10.70
N ASN A 310 -9.07 13.40 -11.07
CA ASN A 310 -8.64 14.64 -10.46
C ASN A 310 -9.84 15.26 -9.73
N ASP A 311 -9.98 14.87 -8.47
CA ASP A 311 -11.17 15.17 -7.66
C ASP A 311 -12.46 14.85 -8.43
N ASN A 312 -13.31 15.84 -8.69
CA ASN A 312 -14.60 15.65 -9.34
C ASN A 312 -14.51 15.48 -10.87
N ILE A 313 -13.32 15.53 -11.44
CA ILE A 313 -13.08 15.43 -12.88
C ILE A 313 -12.47 14.08 -13.20
N VAL A 314 -13.04 13.37 -14.18
CA VAL A 314 -12.49 12.15 -14.74
C VAL A 314 -12.11 12.42 -16.18
N SER A 315 -10.87 12.13 -16.57
CA SER A 315 -10.39 12.37 -17.93
C SER A 315 -10.98 11.36 -18.92
N GLU A 316 -10.88 11.69 -20.21
CA GLU A 316 -10.94 10.67 -21.25
C GLU A 316 -9.79 9.66 -21.12
N ALA A 317 -9.83 8.60 -21.92
CA ALA A 317 -8.85 7.54 -21.87
C ALA A 317 -7.43 8.08 -22.17
N LEU A 318 -6.49 7.79 -21.27
CA LEU A 318 -5.11 8.20 -21.37
C LEU A 318 -4.29 7.17 -22.15
N SER A 319 -3.28 7.68 -22.88
CA SER A 319 -2.21 6.85 -23.40
C SER A 319 -1.31 6.37 -22.27
N GLU A 320 -0.85 5.12 -22.36
CA GLU A 320 0.04 4.52 -21.37
C GLU A 320 1.39 5.24 -21.25
N ASN A 321 1.80 5.97 -22.28
CA ASN A 321 3.01 6.81 -22.28
C ASN A 321 2.95 7.94 -21.24
N HIS A 322 1.76 8.29 -20.73
CA HIS A 322 1.57 9.33 -19.71
C HIS A 322 1.59 8.79 -18.27
N LEU A 323 1.69 7.47 -18.07
CA LEU A 323 1.67 6.86 -16.73
C LEU A 323 2.97 7.14 -15.96
N VAL A 324 4.11 7.02 -16.64
CA VAL A 324 5.43 7.25 -16.03
C VAL A 324 5.70 8.75 -15.94
N SER A 325 5.78 9.27 -14.72
CA SER A 325 6.12 10.67 -14.46
C SER A 325 6.87 10.83 -13.13
N SER A 326 7.47 12.01 -12.91
CA SER A 326 8.04 12.39 -11.62
C SER A 326 7.00 12.52 -10.49
N SER A 327 5.71 12.52 -10.84
CA SER A 327 4.59 12.67 -9.91
C SER A 327 4.18 11.36 -9.27
N ALA A 328 4.50 10.20 -9.86
CA ALA A 328 4.16 8.88 -9.33
C ALA A 328 4.64 8.74 -7.89
N TYR A 329 3.73 8.45 -6.96
CA TYR A 329 4.01 8.42 -5.53
C TYR A 329 3.71 7.06 -4.90
N ILE A 330 2.53 6.49 -5.19
CA ILE A 330 2.13 5.15 -4.75
C ILE A 330 1.69 4.35 -5.98
N LEU A 331 2.25 3.16 -6.16
CA LEU A 331 1.94 2.24 -7.24
C LEU A 331 1.15 1.06 -6.70
N PHE A 332 0.06 0.70 -7.37
CA PHE A 332 -0.79 -0.43 -7.00
C PHE A 332 -0.74 -1.50 -8.09
N TYR A 333 -0.36 -2.70 -7.67
CA TYR A 333 -0.15 -3.86 -8.53
C TYR A 333 -1.06 -5.03 -8.13
N GLU A 334 -1.56 -5.78 -9.11
CA GLU A 334 -2.33 -7.01 -8.95
C GLU A 334 -1.47 -8.19 -9.44
N ARG A 335 -1.39 -9.25 -8.64
CA ARG A 335 -0.64 -10.47 -9.01
C ARG A 335 -1.31 -11.17 -10.19
N THR A 336 -0.52 -11.55 -11.20
CA THR A 336 -1.00 -12.22 -12.42
C THR A 336 -0.84 -13.73 -12.41
#